data_AF-A0A0Q7ZQC9-F1
#
_entry.id   AF-A0A0Q7ZQC9-F1
#
_cell.length_a   1.000
_cell.length_b   1.000
_cell.length_c   1.000
_cell.angle_alpha   90.00
_cell.angle_beta   90.00
_cell.angle_gamma   90.00
#
_symmetry.space_group_name_H-M   'P 1'
#
loop_
_entity.id
_entity.type
_entity.pdbx_description
1 polymer ?
#
loop_
_entity_poly.entity_id
_entity_poly.type
_entity_poly.pdbx_seq_one_letter_code
_entity_poly.pdbx_strand_id
1 'polypeptide(L)'
;MTQMPQQHDPTYQALNQLVAAGQLSPDQAQAALDATRAGGGRAPFFANSLVPVWLRPDVLLVVFGTALLSAAVAVSTVWTREDGDIDWSNYLVGIGATVVLLAGAAAGWFLVQDPARKANLMSWPGALGAIGVGQMIGVGLDDNDFAVYGVGAVIVALCAGGYYLIRQPAFVVAAIVGIFLLYVQVFDDTYGVDDIDGDNFGIALGLVVLVFTLMITVAGWFLPTRDLTALIVGAFAVGAYAVTLVALVAIAAVSMAFSGFDEMDGGEPKQPDNPYTNDVWFLLVFGAILTLVWAAAWWLRGHDGYRVLILAMLTSILPAATFALAVEHPTWWGVVLAALGAIGLALAVGRALGMLPNNRQAPTRPPV
;
A
#
# COMPACT_ATOMS: atom_id res chain seq x y z
N MET A 1 -2.51 49.62 28.89
CA MET A 1 -2.89 48.67 27.83
C MET A 1 -4.35 48.92 27.49
N THR A 2 -4.60 49.68 26.43
CA THR A 2 -5.94 50.01 25.95
C THR A 2 -6.50 48.81 25.19
N GLN A 3 -7.60 48.21 25.69
CA GLN A 3 -8.38 47.24 24.93
C GLN A 3 -8.92 47.93 23.68
N MET A 4 -8.45 47.54 22.49
CA MET A 4 -9.09 47.97 21.26
C MET A 4 -10.51 47.36 21.21
N PRO A 5 -11.55 48.15 20.89
CA PRO A 5 -12.90 47.62 20.74
C PRO A 5 -12.94 46.53 19.67
N GLN A 6 -13.47 45.36 19.99
CA GLN A 6 -13.60 44.19 19.09
C GLN A 6 -14.30 44.50 17.74
N GLN A 7 -14.97 45.64 17.63
CA GLN A 7 -15.69 46.07 16.43
C GLN A 7 -14.82 46.47 15.23
N HIS A 8 -13.51 46.72 15.40
CA HIS A 8 -12.64 47.19 14.32
C HIS A 8 -11.61 46.17 13.82
N ASP A 9 -11.66 44.90 14.24
CA ASP A 9 -10.77 43.87 13.70
C ASP A 9 -11.31 43.38 12.34
N PRO A 10 -10.62 43.66 11.22
CA PRO A 10 -11.08 43.27 9.88
C PRO A 10 -11.22 41.75 9.74
N THR A 11 -10.46 40.98 10.52
CA THR A 11 -10.52 39.51 10.55
C THR A 11 -11.83 39.02 11.18
N TYR A 12 -12.26 39.66 12.27
CA TYR A 12 -13.53 39.35 12.93
C TYR A 12 -14.73 39.68 12.03
N GLN A 13 -14.66 40.80 11.30
CA GLN A 13 -15.71 41.18 10.35
C GLN A 13 -15.81 40.20 9.17
N ALA A 14 -14.67 39.77 8.60
CA ALA A 14 -14.65 38.79 7.51
C ALA A 14 -15.21 37.42 7.95
N LEU A 15 -14.84 36.95 9.15
CA LEU A 15 -15.36 35.69 9.70
C LEU A 15 -16.87 35.75 9.97
N ASN A 16 -17.36 36.88 10.51
CA ASN A 16 -18.80 37.06 10.73
C ASN A 16 -19.59 37.14 9.41
N GLN A 17 -19.02 37.68 8.33
CA GLN A 17 -19.66 37.63 7.01
C GLN A 17 -19.78 36.19 6.49
N LEU A 18 -18.78 35.34 6.72
CA LEU A 18 -18.83 33.92 6.33
C LEU A 18 -19.81 33.10 7.17
N VAL A 19 -19.96 33.43 8.46
CA VAL A 19 -21.01 32.85 9.32
C VAL A 19 -22.39 33.30 8.87
N ALA A 20 -22.56 34.59 8.56
CA ALA A 20 -23.82 35.11 8.02
C ALA A 20 -24.18 34.51 6.65
N ALA A 21 -23.18 34.16 5.84
CA ALA A 21 -23.36 33.45 4.58
C ALA A 21 -23.59 31.94 4.74
N GLY A 22 -23.60 31.42 5.97
CA GLY A 22 -23.78 29.99 6.27
C GLY A 22 -22.61 29.09 5.84
N GLN A 23 -21.46 29.67 5.49
CA GLN A 23 -20.27 28.93 5.05
C GLN A 23 -19.41 28.42 6.23
N LEU A 24 -19.56 29.04 7.40
CA LEU A 24 -18.87 28.67 8.63
C LEU A 24 -19.86 28.63 9.79
N SER A 25 -19.71 27.66 10.69
CA SER A 25 -20.40 27.70 11.98
C SER A 25 -19.75 28.72 12.92
N PRO A 26 -20.50 29.30 13.87
CA PRO A 26 -19.96 30.25 14.86
C PRO A 26 -18.74 29.70 15.61
N ASP A 27 -18.73 28.40 15.93
CA ASP A 27 -17.64 27.73 16.64
C ASP A 27 -16.36 27.63 15.78
N GLN A 28 -16.50 27.37 14.48
CA GLN A 28 -15.38 27.34 13.53
C GLN A 28 -14.80 28.74 13.30
N ALA A 29 -15.64 29.76 13.26
CA ALA A 29 -15.21 31.15 13.16
C ALA A 29 -14.43 31.59 14.41
N GLN A 30 -14.90 31.19 15.60
CA GLN A 30 -14.22 31.47 16.86
C GLN A 30 -12.85 30.76 16.93
N ALA A 31 -12.79 29.48 16.56
CA ALA A 31 -11.53 28.73 16.52
C ALA A 31 -10.52 29.33 15.52
N ALA A 32 -10.98 29.82 14.37
CA ALA A 32 -10.14 30.51 13.38
C ALA A 32 -9.59 31.85 13.91
N LEU A 33 -10.43 32.60 14.62
CA LEU A 33 -10.04 33.86 15.26
C LEU A 33 -8.98 33.62 16.35
N ASP A 34 -9.18 32.61 17.18
CA ASP A 34 -8.25 32.23 18.25
C ASP A 34 -6.91 31.73 17.68
N ALA A 35 -6.94 30.99 16.56
CA ALA A 35 -5.73 30.58 15.84
C ALA A 35 -4.96 31.76 15.23
N THR A 36 -5.67 32.78 14.72
CA THR A 36 -5.03 33.99 14.16
C THR A 36 -4.42 34.87 15.24
N ARG A 37 -5.05 34.94 16.41
CA ARG A 37 -4.51 35.62 17.60
C ARG A 37 -3.29 34.90 18.16
N ALA A 38 -3.30 33.57 18.20
CA ALA A 38 -2.14 32.76 18.61
C ALA A 38 -0.95 32.92 17.64
N GLY A 39 -1.21 33.20 16.36
CA GLY A 39 -0.19 33.47 15.33
C GLY A 39 0.36 34.90 15.29
N GLY A 40 0.03 35.77 16.27
CA GLY A 40 0.55 37.13 16.34
C GLY A 40 0.07 38.06 15.21
N GLY A 41 -1.14 37.85 14.68
CA GLY A 41 -1.73 38.70 13.63
C GLY A 41 -1.14 38.49 12.23
N ARG A 42 -0.20 37.55 12.06
CA ARG A 42 0.18 37.06 10.74
C ARG A 42 -0.76 35.93 10.38
N ALA A 43 -1.64 36.18 9.39
CA ALA A 43 -2.27 35.08 8.68
C ALA A 43 -1.15 34.11 8.25
N PRO A 44 -1.26 32.80 8.51
CA PRO A 44 -0.31 31.86 7.95
C PRO A 44 -0.24 32.15 6.46
N PHE A 45 0.95 32.38 5.90
CA PHE A 45 1.15 32.68 4.48
C PHE A 45 0.56 31.61 3.53
N PHE A 46 0.01 30.52 4.09
CA PHE A 46 -0.61 29.40 3.41
C PHE A 46 -2.02 29.04 3.91
N ALA A 47 -2.68 29.88 4.72
CA ALA A 47 -4.07 29.65 5.15
C ALA A 47 -5.08 29.68 3.98
N ASN A 48 -4.67 30.22 2.82
CA ASN A 48 -5.44 30.25 1.58
C ASN A 48 -4.91 29.29 0.49
N SER A 49 -4.09 28.27 0.81
CA SER A 49 -3.66 27.34 -0.24
C SER A 49 -4.82 26.41 -0.65
N LEU A 50 -5.43 26.68 -1.80
CA LEU A 50 -6.31 25.74 -2.52
C LEU A 50 -5.60 24.42 -2.89
N VAL A 51 -4.28 24.36 -2.70
CA VAL A 51 -3.45 23.19 -2.97
C VAL A 51 -3.63 22.18 -1.82
N PRO A 52 -4.12 20.96 -2.12
CA PRO A 52 -4.17 19.87 -1.15
C PRO A 52 -2.81 19.68 -0.46
N VAL A 53 -2.83 19.32 0.82
CA VAL A 53 -1.59 19.19 1.65
C VAL A 53 -0.53 18.29 1.02
N TRP A 54 -0.94 17.25 0.27
CA TRP A 54 -0.06 16.31 -0.42
C TRP A 54 0.57 16.86 -1.72
N LEU A 55 0.07 17.98 -2.25
CA LEU A 55 0.63 18.70 -3.41
C LEU A 55 1.53 19.87 -3.00
N ARG A 56 1.84 20.02 -1.71
CA ARG A 56 2.77 21.04 -1.25
C ARG A 56 4.19 20.73 -1.77
N PRO A 57 4.92 21.73 -2.30
CA PRO A 57 6.27 21.52 -2.85
C PRO A 57 7.20 20.79 -1.89
N ASP A 58 7.19 21.16 -0.60
CA ASP A 58 8.02 20.54 0.43
C ASP A 58 7.74 19.03 0.56
N VAL A 59 6.47 18.63 0.50
CA VAL A 59 6.06 17.22 0.58
C VAL A 59 6.51 16.46 -0.68
N LEU A 60 6.30 17.07 -1.86
CA LEU A 60 6.71 16.47 -3.13
C LEU A 60 8.23 16.30 -3.22
N LEU A 61 9.00 17.28 -2.75
CA LEU A 61 10.46 17.20 -2.72
C LEU A 61 10.96 16.12 -1.76
N VAL A 62 10.35 16.01 -0.57
CA VAL A 62 10.68 14.95 0.38
C VAL A 62 10.35 13.59 -0.24
N VAL A 63 9.16 13.40 -0.80
CA VAL A 63 8.77 12.14 -1.44
C VAL A 63 9.71 11.79 -2.59
N PHE A 64 10.01 12.74 -3.48
CA PHE A 64 10.89 12.54 -4.62
C PHE A 64 12.32 12.18 -4.20
N GLY A 65 12.92 12.96 -3.29
CA GLY A 65 14.26 12.68 -2.78
C GLY A 65 14.34 11.35 -2.05
N THR A 66 13.34 11.04 -1.23
CA THR A 66 13.27 9.76 -0.51
C THR A 66 13.13 8.59 -1.48
N ALA A 67 12.30 8.71 -2.52
CA ALA A 67 12.11 7.67 -3.54
C ALA A 67 13.41 7.40 -4.32
N LEU A 68 14.11 8.44 -4.76
CA LEU A 68 15.38 8.29 -5.48
C LEU A 68 16.48 7.65 -4.62
N LEU A 69 16.61 8.08 -3.36
CA LEU A 69 17.57 7.49 -2.44
C LEU A 69 17.22 6.02 -2.13
N SER A 70 15.95 5.72 -1.92
CA SER A 70 15.51 4.34 -1.68
C SER A 70 15.73 3.45 -2.91
N ALA A 71 15.55 3.99 -4.12
CA ALA A 71 15.86 3.28 -5.35
C ALA A 71 17.38 3.01 -5.46
N ALA A 72 18.22 3.98 -5.10
CA ALA A 72 19.67 3.76 -5.07
C ALA A 72 20.07 2.66 -4.06
N VAL A 73 19.43 2.62 -2.89
CA VAL A 73 19.62 1.53 -1.91
C VAL A 73 19.17 0.19 -2.49
N ALA A 74 18.01 0.12 -3.14
CA ALA A 74 17.50 -1.11 -3.75
C ALA A 74 18.41 -1.63 -4.86
N VAL A 75 18.86 -0.75 -5.77
CA VAL A 75 19.84 -1.10 -6.81
C VAL A 75 21.14 -1.56 -6.18
N SER A 76 21.67 -0.83 -5.20
CA SER A 76 22.88 -1.27 -4.49
C SER A 76 22.70 -2.66 -3.86
N THR A 77 21.55 -2.92 -3.24
CA THR A 77 21.26 -4.21 -2.59
C THR A 77 21.29 -5.37 -3.56
N VAL A 78 20.71 -5.21 -4.75
CA VAL A 78 20.64 -6.28 -5.76
C VAL A 78 21.99 -6.51 -6.44
N TRP A 79 22.72 -5.45 -6.74
CA TRP A 79 23.87 -5.53 -7.64
C TRP A 79 25.22 -5.58 -6.91
N THR A 80 25.28 -5.36 -5.59
CA THR A 80 26.57 -5.33 -4.85
C THR A 80 27.31 -6.66 -4.89
N ARG A 81 26.59 -7.78 -5.02
CA ARG A 81 27.15 -9.13 -4.99
C ARG A 81 26.87 -9.95 -6.24
N GLU A 82 26.63 -9.31 -7.38
CA GLU A 82 26.34 -10.03 -8.63
C GLU A 82 27.48 -11.00 -8.99
N ASP A 83 28.73 -10.59 -8.79
CA ASP A 83 29.93 -11.39 -9.09
C ASP A 83 30.39 -12.29 -7.91
N GLY A 84 29.58 -12.43 -6.85
CA GLY A 84 29.90 -13.18 -5.63
C GLY A 84 30.71 -12.42 -4.59
N ASP A 85 31.65 -11.57 -5.01
CA ASP A 85 32.37 -10.65 -4.11
C ASP A 85 31.62 -9.32 -3.92
N ILE A 86 31.89 -8.59 -2.83
CA ILE A 86 31.35 -7.23 -2.62
C ILE A 86 32.00 -6.27 -3.61
N ASP A 87 31.19 -5.70 -4.52
CA ASP A 87 31.55 -4.44 -5.19
C ASP A 87 31.40 -3.28 -4.20
N TRP A 88 32.53 -2.89 -3.62
CA TRP A 88 32.61 -1.78 -2.68
C TRP A 88 32.10 -0.47 -3.25
N SER A 89 32.21 -0.24 -4.56
CA SER A 89 31.74 1.00 -5.17
C SER A 89 30.22 1.10 -5.08
N ASN A 90 29.53 0.02 -5.46
CA ASN A 90 28.08 -0.05 -5.38
C ASN A 90 27.58 -0.15 -3.93
N TYR A 91 28.27 -0.91 -3.07
CA TYR A 91 27.91 -1.04 -1.66
C TYR A 91 27.98 0.30 -0.92
N LEU A 92 29.04 1.08 -1.15
CA LEU A 92 29.20 2.40 -0.53
C LEU A 92 28.15 3.40 -1.01
N VAL A 93 27.65 3.28 -2.25
CA VAL A 93 26.52 4.08 -2.74
C VAL A 93 25.26 3.77 -1.94
N GLY A 94 24.96 2.48 -1.68
CA GLY A 94 23.83 2.06 -0.86
C GLY A 94 23.92 2.53 0.59
N ILE A 95 25.10 2.39 1.21
CA ILE A 95 25.37 2.94 2.55
C ILE A 95 25.20 4.45 2.55
N GLY A 96 25.79 5.16 1.59
CA GLY A 96 25.70 6.61 1.47
C GLY A 96 24.25 7.09 1.36
N ALA A 97 23.46 6.46 0.49
CA ALA A 97 22.04 6.78 0.32
C ALA A 97 21.24 6.54 1.62
N THR A 98 21.52 5.44 2.31
CA THR A 98 20.91 5.11 3.61
C THR A 98 21.26 6.17 4.67
N VAL A 99 22.53 6.59 4.74
CA VAL A 99 22.99 7.64 5.66
C VAL A 99 22.31 8.97 5.34
N VAL A 100 22.14 9.33 4.07
CA VAL A 100 21.44 10.57 3.68
C VAL A 100 19.97 10.53 4.10
N LEU A 101 19.28 9.40 3.94
CA LEU A 101 17.90 9.21 4.40
C LEU A 101 17.77 9.44 5.91
N LEU A 102 18.64 8.79 6.69
CA LEU A 102 18.66 8.92 8.15
C LEU A 102 19.07 10.32 8.61
N ALA A 103 20.07 10.93 7.95
CA ALA A 103 20.50 12.29 8.25
C ALA A 103 19.39 13.30 7.93
N GLY A 104 18.65 13.11 6.84
CA GLY A 104 17.47 13.91 6.51
C GLY A 104 16.38 13.80 7.58
N ALA A 105 16.10 12.59 8.05
CA ALA A 105 15.15 12.35 9.13
C ALA A 105 15.60 13.01 10.45
N ALA A 106 16.87 12.86 10.82
CA ALA A 106 17.46 13.46 12.00
C ALA A 106 17.48 15.00 11.93
N ALA A 107 17.83 15.56 10.77
CA ALA A 107 17.76 16.99 10.51
C ALA A 107 16.34 17.52 10.69
N GLY A 108 15.33 16.80 10.17
CA GLY A 108 13.92 17.08 10.42
C GLY A 108 13.60 17.10 11.92
N TRP A 109 14.13 16.15 12.69
CA TRP A 109 13.87 16.05 14.13
C TRP A 109 14.55 17.14 14.97
N PHE A 110 15.78 17.53 14.64
CA PHE A 110 16.56 18.47 15.46
C PHE A 110 16.44 19.93 15.01
N LEU A 111 16.27 20.18 13.71
CA LEU A 111 16.34 21.54 13.14
C LEU A 111 14.96 22.16 12.90
N VAL A 112 13.90 21.36 12.79
CA VAL A 112 12.54 21.87 12.49
C VAL A 112 11.73 22.01 13.77
N GLN A 113 11.27 23.24 14.04
CA GLN A 113 10.43 23.56 15.19
C GLN A 113 8.94 23.28 14.96
N ASP A 114 8.46 23.45 13.73
CA ASP A 114 7.06 23.20 13.38
C ASP A 114 6.75 21.68 13.45
N PRO A 115 5.85 21.24 14.37
CA PRO A 115 5.53 19.83 14.55
C PRO A 115 5.04 19.12 13.28
N ALA A 116 4.31 19.83 12.40
CA ALA A 116 3.77 19.22 11.19
C ALA A 116 4.86 18.98 10.13
N ARG A 117 5.73 19.97 9.92
CA ARG A 117 6.88 19.83 9.01
C ARG A 117 7.91 18.84 9.54
N LYS A 118 8.13 18.85 10.86
CA LYS A 118 8.99 17.90 11.57
C LYS A 118 8.54 16.45 11.31
N ALA A 119 7.26 16.17 11.49
CA ALA A 119 6.69 14.86 11.23
C ALA A 119 6.87 14.43 9.77
N ASN A 120 6.64 15.34 8.81
CA ASN A 120 6.80 15.04 7.39
C ASN A 120 8.26 14.69 7.01
N LEU A 121 9.23 15.49 7.46
CA LEU A 121 10.65 15.28 7.17
C LEU A 121 11.24 14.04 7.86
N MET A 122 10.70 13.66 9.02
CA MET A 122 11.19 12.49 9.75
C MET A 122 10.54 11.17 9.30
N SER A 123 9.27 11.22 8.87
CA SER A 123 8.46 10.01 8.62
C SER A 123 9.00 9.11 7.50
N TRP A 124 8.89 9.52 6.24
CA TRP A 124 9.28 8.71 5.09
C TRP A 124 10.80 8.53 4.96
N PRO A 125 11.64 9.58 5.09
CA PRO A 125 13.09 9.40 5.12
C PRO A 125 13.55 8.47 6.23
N GLY A 126 12.98 8.57 7.43
CA GLY A 126 13.35 7.70 8.55
C GLY A 126 12.89 6.26 8.35
N ALA A 127 11.65 6.06 7.86
CA ALA A 127 11.11 4.73 7.61
C ALA A 127 11.88 3.99 6.50
N LEU A 128 12.17 4.66 5.39
CA LEU A 128 12.93 4.07 4.29
C LEU A 128 14.42 3.96 4.60
N GLY A 129 14.97 4.89 5.40
CA GLY A 129 16.32 4.75 5.96
C GLY A 129 16.45 3.52 6.86
N ALA A 130 15.43 3.20 7.67
CA ALA A 130 15.44 1.98 8.49
C ALA A 130 15.47 0.70 7.63
N ILE A 131 14.71 0.67 6.52
CA ILE A 131 14.77 -0.43 5.54
C ILE A 131 16.18 -0.51 4.93
N GLY A 132 16.75 0.62 4.52
CA GLY A 132 18.09 0.65 3.93
C GLY A 132 19.17 0.18 4.90
N VAL A 133 19.07 0.49 6.20
CA VAL A 133 19.98 -0.06 7.21
C VAL A 133 19.91 -1.58 7.23
N GLY A 134 18.69 -2.13 7.26
CA GLY A 134 18.50 -3.58 7.20
C GLY A 134 19.12 -4.17 5.94
N GLN A 135 18.81 -3.62 4.76
CA GLN A 135 19.33 -4.12 3.49
C GLN A 135 20.86 -4.09 3.42
N MET A 136 21.49 -2.98 3.82
CA MET A 136 22.95 -2.86 3.81
C MET A 136 23.63 -3.79 4.82
N ILE A 137 23.02 -4.02 6.00
CA ILE A 137 23.51 -5.04 6.94
C ILE A 137 23.43 -6.43 6.32
N GLY A 138 22.32 -6.77 5.66
CA GLY A 138 22.14 -8.06 4.99
C GLY A 138 23.22 -8.31 3.93
N VAL A 139 23.44 -7.32 3.06
CA VAL A 139 24.49 -7.36 2.04
C VAL A 139 25.90 -7.39 2.66
N GLY A 140 26.11 -6.81 3.84
CA GLY A 140 27.42 -6.81 4.48
C GLY A 140 27.80 -8.15 5.12
N LEU A 141 26.82 -8.89 5.65
CA LEU A 141 27.10 -9.99 6.58
C LEU A 141 27.47 -11.34 5.94
N ASP A 142 26.90 -11.66 4.77
CA ASP A 142 27.12 -12.92 4.02
C ASP A 142 26.89 -14.26 4.77
N ASP A 143 26.25 -15.22 4.09
CA ASP A 143 26.28 -16.66 4.45
C ASP A 143 25.95 -17.04 5.90
N ASN A 144 25.06 -16.29 6.55
CA ASN A 144 24.47 -16.73 7.81
C ASN A 144 22.97 -16.76 7.62
N ASP A 145 22.35 -17.93 7.79
CA ASP A 145 20.88 -18.10 7.78
C ASP A 145 20.21 -17.11 8.77
N PHE A 146 20.95 -16.69 9.80
CA PHE A 146 20.52 -15.65 10.76
C PHE A 146 20.55 -14.21 10.24
N ALA A 147 21.18 -13.93 9.10
CA ALA A 147 21.30 -12.58 8.57
C ALA A 147 19.93 -11.98 8.23
N VAL A 148 19.05 -12.76 7.59
CA VAL A 148 17.69 -12.31 7.24
C VAL A 148 16.86 -12.02 8.50
N TYR A 149 16.99 -12.86 9.53
CA TYR A 149 16.40 -12.60 10.84
C TYR A 149 16.90 -11.30 11.47
N GLY A 150 18.22 -11.08 11.45
CA GLY A 150 18.84 -9.86 11.96
C GLY A 150 18.36 -8.61 11.21
N VAL A 151 18.30 -8.68 9.88
CA VAL A 151 17.81 -7.59 9.01
C VAL A 151 16.38 -7.22 9.34
N GLY A 152 15.47 -8.19 9.33
CA GLY A 152 14.06 -7.94 9.63
C GLY A 152 13.86 -7.37 11.05
N ALA A 153 14.57 -7.92 12.04
CA ALA A 153 14.51 -7.46 13.42
C ALA A 153 15.03 -6.03 13.59
N VAL A 154 16.13 -5.67 12.92
CA VAL A 154 16.69 -4.30 12.95
C VAL A 154 15.70 -3.31 12.34
N ILE A 155 15.10 -3.64 11.19
CA ILE A 155 14.10 -2.77 10.55
C ILE A 155 12.93 -2.54 11.51
N VAL A 156 12.39 -3.59 12.11
CA VAL A 156 11.26 -3.51 13.05
C VAL A 156 11.63 -2.69 14.28
N ALA A 157 12.82 -2.90 14.87
CA ALA A 157 13.28 -2.16 16.04
C ALA A 157 13.45 -0.65 15.75
N LEU A 158 14.08 -0.30 14.62
CA LEU A 158 14.24 1.09 14.19
C LEU A 158 12.88 1.75 13.92
N CYS A 159 11.98 1.04 13.25
CA CYS A 159 10.63 1.53 12.97
C CYS A 159 9.79 1.69 14.23
N ALA A 160 9.89 0.78 15.20
CA ALA A 160 9.24 0.91 16.49
C ALA A 160 9.74 2.15 17.24
N GLY A 161 11.06 2.42 17.23
CA GLY A 161 11.64 3.64 17.78
C GLY A 161 11.14 4.90 17.09
N GLY A 162 11.14 4.93 15.76
CA GLY A 162 10.59 6.04 14.98
C GLY A 162 9.11 6.29 15.23
N TYR A 163 8.30 5.23 15.28
CA TYR A 163 6.88 5.31 15.59
C TYR A 163 6.63 5.82 17.01
N TYR A 164 7.44 5.39 18.00
CA TYR A 164 7.34 5.88 19.36
C TYR A 164 7.58 7.39 19.47
N LEU A 165 8.50 7.93 18.65
CA LEU A 165 8.88 9.35 18.67
C LEU A 165 7.85 10.27 18.00
N ILE A 166 7.33 9.92 16.82
CA ILE A 166 6.45 10.82 16.04
C ILE A 166 5.04 10.27 15.75
N ARG A 167 4.77 9.01 16.07
CA ARG A 167 3.48 8.32 15.84
C ARG A 167 2.96 8.42 14.40
N GLN A 168 3.89 8.40 13.43
CA GLN A 168 3.55 8.52 12.02
C GLN A 168 3.37 7.15 11.35
N PRO A 169 2.43 7.05 10.39
CA PRO A 169 2.11 5.79 9.71
C PRO A 169 3.24 5.21 8.86
N ALA A 170 4.17 6.03 8.37
CA ALA A 170 5.28 5.58 7.53
C ALA A 170 6.13 4.48 8.21
N PHE A 171 6.35 4.59 9.52
CA PHE A 171 7.10 3.59 10.28
C PHE A 171 6.33 2.27 10.42
N VAL A 172 5.00 2.31 10.45
CA VAL A 172 4.18 1.09 10.45
C VAL A 172 4.31 0.36 9.11
N VAL A 173 4.30 1.12 7.99
CA VAL A 173 4.52 0.56 6.65
C VAL A 173 5.88 -0.15 6.58
N ALA A 174 6.95 0.53 7.00
CA ALA A 174 8.29 -0.05 6.97
C ALA A 174 8.46 -1.24 7.94
N ALA A 175 7.81 -1.20 9.11
CA ALA A 175 7.79 -2.33 10.02
C ALA A 175 7.11 -3.57 9.39
N ILE A 176 6.03 -3.39 8.61
CA ILE A 176 5.40 -4.50 7.87
C ILE A 176 6.40 -5.13 6.91
N VAL A 177 7.23 -4.35 6.22
CA VAL A 177 8.30 -4.87 5.35
C VAL A 177 9.31 -5.69 6.16
N GLY A 178 9.77 -5.18 7.31
CA GLY A 178 10.67 -5.92 8.19
C GLY A 178 10.07 -7.24 8.69
N ILE A 179 8.80 -7.23 9.10
CA ILE A 179 8.07 -8.45 9.52
C ILE A 179 7.89 -9.41 8.35
N PHE A 180 7.67 -8.91 7.13
CA PHE A 180 7.58 -9.75 5.95
C PHE A 180 8.88 -10.51 5.68
N LEU A 181 10.03 -9.86 5.81
CA LEU A 181 11.33 -10.54 5.66
C LEU A 181 11.53 -11.64 6.71
N LEU A 182 11.18 -11.38 7.97
CA LEU A 182 11.21 -12.40 9.02
C LEU A 182 10.27 -13.57 8.69
N TYR A 183 9.06 -13.24 8.22
CA TYR A 183 8.05 -14.24 7.91
C TYR A 183 8.46 -15.15 6.75
N VAL A 184 9.04 -14.58 5.69
CA VAL A 184 9.55 -15.36 4.55
C VAL A 184 10.66 -16.31 5.01
N GLN A 185 11.59 -15.86 5.85
CA GLN A 185 12.64 -16.74 6.39
C GLN A 185 12.06 -17.87 7.26
N VAL A 186 11.13 -17.55 8.17
CA VAL A 186 10.48 -18.59 9.00
C VAL A 186 9.75 -19.61 8.13
N PHE A 187 9.09 -19.14 7.07
CA PHE A 187 8.39 -20.01 6.14
C PHE A 187 9.37 -20.92 5.41
N ASP A 188 10.47 -20.38 4.92
CA ASP A 188 11.52 -21.15 4.25
C ASP A 188 12.15 -22.20 5.17
N ASP A 189 12.57 -21.82 6.38
CA ASP A 189 13.14 -22.76 7.36
C ASP A 189 12.15 -23.87 7.76
N THR A 190 10.84 -23.60 7.73
CA THR A 190 9.81 -24.55 8.16
C THR A 190 9.38 -25.49 7.04
N TYR A 191 9.30 -24.98 5.80
CA TYR A 191 8.67 -25.69 4.68
C TYR A 191 9.64 -26.05 3.55
N GLY A 192 10.87 -25.52 3.55
CA GLY A 192 11.88 -25.73 2.51
C GLY A 192 11.43 -25.20 1.16
N VAL A 193 11.38 -23.89 0.96
CA VAL A 193 10.86 -23.30 -0.29
C VAL A 193 11.74 -23.68 -1.48
N ASP A 194 13.03 -23.87 -1.25
CA ASP A 194 13.99 -24.32 -2.26
C ASP A 194 13.71 -25.74 -2.80
N ASP A 195 12.92 -26.55 -2.08
CA ASP A 195 12.50 -27.90 -2.51
C ASP A 195 11.18 -27.89 -3.30
N ILE A 196 10.55 -26.73 -3.49
CA ILE A 196 9.26 -26.61 -4.21
C ILE A 196 9.52 -26.50 -5.71
N ASP A 197 9.47 -27.65 -6.40
CA ASP A 197 9.59 -27.72 -7.86
C ASP A 197 8.41 -27.05 -8.61
N GLY A 198 8.72 -26.59 -9.83
CA GLY A 198 8.06 -25.53 -10.61
C GLY A 198 6.54 -25.56 -10.84
N ASP A 199 5.82 -26.64 -10.53
CA ASP A 199 4.37 -26.74 -10.74
C ASP A 199 3.53 -26.28 -9.53
N ASN A 200 4.16 -26.06 -8.36
CA ASN A 200 3.48 -25.62 -7.12
C ASN A 200 3.98 -24.27 -6.59
N PHE A 201 4.88 -23.61 -7.32
CA PHE A 201 5.49 -22.35 -6.89
C PHE A 201 4.43 -21.24 -6.72
N GLY A 202 3.45 -21.15 -7.63
CA GLY A 202 2.36 -20.17 -7.53
C GLY A 202 1.47 -20.41 -6.32
N ILE A 203 1.17 -21.67 -5.99
CA ILE A 203 0.45 -22.04 -4.76
C ILE A 203 1.22 -21.60 -3.51
N ALA A 204 2.51 -21.93 -3.44
CA ALA A 204 3.33 -21.60 -2.28
C ALA A 204 3.39 -20.08 -2.06
N LEU A 205 3.70 -19.31 -3.10
CA LEU A 205 3.74 -17.85 -3.03
C LEU A 205 2.37 -17.27 -2.65
N GLY A 206 1.29 -17.76 -3.27
CA GLY A 206 -0.07 -17.34 -2.93
C GLY A 206 -0.42 -17.62 -1.46
N LEU A 207 -0.08 -18.79 -0.95
CA LEU A 207 -0.32 -19.16 0.44
C LEU A 207 0.49 -18.30 1.42
N VAL A 208 1.76 -18.05 1.12
CA VAL A 208 2.66 -17.17 1.89
C VAL A 208 2.02 -15.79 2.03
N VAL A 209 1.60 -15.19 0.92
CA VAL A 209 0.98 -13.87 0.91
C VAL A 209 -0.37 -13.86 1.62
N LEU A 210 -1.22 -14.88 1.41
CA LEU A 210 -2.51 -15.03 2.09
C LEU A 210 -2.33 -15.02 3.61
N VAL A 211 -1.51 -15.93 4.12
CA VAL A 211 -1.30 -16.13 5.56
C VAL A 211 -0.69 -14.87 6.17
N PHE A 212 0.32 -14.29 5.52
CA PHE A 212 0.92 -13.03 5.97
C PHE A 212 -0.12 -11.90 6.07
N THR A 213 -0.94 -11.75 5.03
CA THR A 213 -1.96 -10.70 4.96
C THR A 213 -3.00 -10.86 6.06
N LEU A 214 -3.47 -12.08 6.30
CA LEU A 214 -4.41 -12.38 7.38
C LEU A 214 -3.78 -12.13 8.74
N MET A 215 -2.55 -12.59 8.98
CA MET A 215 -1.83 -12.40 10.23
C MET A 215 -1.65 -10.92 10.57
N ILE A 216 -1.16 -10.10 9.62
CA ILE A 216 -0.96 -8.66 9.83
C ILE A 216 -2.29 -7.92 9.98
N THR A 217 -3.33 -8.32 9.23
CA THR A 217 -4.67 -7.74 9.38
C THR A 217 -5.23 -8.00 10.77
N VAL A 218 -5.10 -9.23 11.28
CA VAL A 218 -5.55 -9.62 12.63
C VAL A 218 -4.72 -8.92 13.70
N ALA A 219 -3.39 -8.93 13.60
CA ALA A 219 -2.50 -8.26 14.55
C ALA A 219 -2.73 -6.74 14.57
N GLY A 220 -2.89 -6.14 13.39
CA GLY A 220 -3.20 -4.72 13.22
C GLY A 220 -4.55 -4.33 13.81
N TRP A 221 -5.48 -5.26 13.96
CA TRP A 221 -6.80 -5.00 14.55
C TRP A 221 -6.73 -4.48 15.99
N PHE A 222 -5.67 -4.84 16.71
CA PHE A 222 -5.41 -4.37 18.07
C PHE A 222 -4.77 -2.98 18.13
N LEU A 223 -4.35 -2.41 17.00
CA LEU A 223 -3.72 -1.10 16.93
C LEU A 223 -4.74 0.02 16.65
N PRO A 224 -4.43 1.27 17.04
CA PRO A 224 -5.21 2.45 16.63
C PRO A 224 -5.25 2.62 15.11
N THR A 225 -4.22 2.14 14.41
CA THR A 225 -4.03 2.24 12.96
C THR A 225 -4.56 1.02 12.20
N ARG A 226 -5.50 0.25 12.77
CA ARG A 226 -6.00 -1.02 12.21
C ARG A 226 -6.40 -0.98 10.75
N ASP A 227 -7.11 0.07 10.34
CA ASP A 227 -7.58 0.20 8.96
C ASP A 227 -6.38 0.43 8.04
N LEU A 228 -5.44 1.29 8.43
CA LEU A 228 -4.23 1.53 7.65
C LEU A 228 -3.37 0.25 7.51
N THR A 229 -3.14 -0.50 8.59
CA THR A 229 -2.33 -1.73 8.54
C THR A 229 -2.95 -2.77 7.60
N ALA A 230 -4.27 -2.96 7.70
CA ALA A 230 -5.01 -3.89 6.85
C ALA A 230 -5.01 -3.44 5.38
N LEU A 231 -5.09 -2.12 5.13
CA LEU A 231 -5.07 -1.57 3.78
C LEU A 231 -3.70 -1.68 3.11
N ILE A 232 -2.61 -1.41 3.84
CA ILE A 232 -1.24 -1.52 3.30
C ILE A 232 -0.94 -2.97 2.97
N VAL A 233 -1.17 -3.89 3.91
CA VAL A 233 -0.88 -5.31 3.66
C VAL A 233 -1.82 -5.89 2.59
N GLY A 234 -3.06 -5.42 2.54
CA GLY A 234 -3.99 -5.79 1.47
C GLY A 234 -3.55 -5.27 0.10
N ALA A 235 -3.05 -4.04 0.00
CA ALA A 235 -2.51 -3.51 -1.25
C ALA A 235 -1.26 -4.27 -1.72
N PHE A 236 -0.39 -4.63 -0.77
CA PHE A 236 0.73 -5.53 -1.03
C PHE A 236 0.25 -6.88 -1.56
N ALA A 237 -0.77 -7.48 -0.94
CA ALA A 237 -1.35 -8.74 -1.39
C ALA A 237 -1.90 -8.65 -2.82
N VAL A 238 -2.69 -7.62 -3.13
CA VAL A 238 -3.19 -7.40 -4.49
C VAL A 238 -2.05 -7.31 -5.50
N GLY A 239 -1.00 -6.55 -5.17
CA GLY A 239 0.18 -6.41 -6.01
C GLY A 239 0.91 -7.74 -6.24
N ALA A 240 1.15 -8.50 -5.18
CA ALA A 240 1.82 -9.79 -5.27
C ALA A 240 1.04 -10.78 -6.14
N TYR A 241 -0.27 -10.94 -5.91
CA TYR A 241 -1.10 -11.83 -6.72
C TYR A 241 -1.17 -11.39 -8.19
N ALA A 242 -1.28 -10.08 -8.45
CA ALA A 242 -1.31 -9.56 -9.81
C ALA A 242 0.01 -9.83 -10.55
N VAL A 243 1.15 -9.59 -9.91
CA VAL A 243 2.47 -9.85 -10.49
C VAL A 243 2.67 -11.34 -10.76
N THR A 244 2.34 -12.20 -9.80
CA THR A 244 2.44 -13.66 -9.96
C THR A 244 1.59 -14.16 -11.13
N LEU A 245 0.32 -13.75 -11.21
CA LEU A 245 -0.55 -14.15 -12.32
C LEU A 245 -0.07 -13.62 -13.67
N VAL A 246 0.41 -12.38 -13.72
CA VAL A 246 0.98 -11.81 -14.96
C VAL A 246 2.22 -12.59 -15.40
N ALA A 247 3.08 -12.99 -14.46
CA ALA A 247 4.25 -13.82 -14.76
C ALA A 247 3.84 -15.19 -15.32
N LEU A 248 2.86 -15.87 -14.69
CA LEU A 248 2.33 -17.15 -15.18
C LEU A 248 1.70 -17.02 -16.58
N VAL A 249 0.93 -15.95 -16.82
CA VAL A 249 0.36 -15.64 -18.14
C VAL A 249 1.45 -15.40 -19.17
N ALA A 250 2.52 -14.67 -18.81
CA ALA A 250 3.64 -14.41 -19.70
C ALA A 250 4.38 -15.69 -20.08
N ILE A 251 4.65 -16.57 -19.11
CA ILE A 251 5.27 -17.88 -19.35
C ILE A 251 4.39 -18.71 -20.28
N ALA A 252 3.09 -18.81 -20.00
CA ALA A 252 2.15 -19.56 -20.83
C ALA A 252 2.07 -19.00 -22.27
N ALA A 253 2.05 -17.67 -22.43
CA ALA A 253 2.02 -17.02 -23.74
C ALA A 253 3.31 -17.26 -24.54
N VAL A 254 4.47 -17.23 -23.88
CA VAL A 254 5.77 -17.57 -24.49
C VAL A 254 5.78 -19.04 -24.91
N SER A 255 5.41 -19.96 -24.03
CA SER A 255 5.34 -21.40 -24.35
C SER A 255 4.43 -21.68 -25.56
N MET A 256 3.27 -21.02 -25.64
CA MET A 256 2.35 -21.14 -26.78
C MET A 256 2.92 -20.53 -28.07
N ALA A 257 3.66 -19.42 -27.98
CA ALA A 257 4.28 -18.80 -29.15
C ALA A 257 5.44 -19.66 -29.72
N PHE A 258 6.13 -20.40 -28.85
CA PHE A 258 7.27 -21.23 -29.25
C PHE A 258 6.92 -22.70 -29.54
N SER A 259 5.78 -23.22 -29.07
CA SER A 259 5.34 -24.58 -29.37
C SER A 259 5.11 -24.83 -30.87
N GLY A 260 4.79 -23.79 -31.65
CA GLY A 260 4.68 -23.87 -33.11
C GLY A 260 6.01 -24.06 -33.85
N PHE A 261 7.16 -23.89 -33.17
CA PHE A 261 8.48 -24.23 -33.75
C PHE A 261 8.82 -25.71 -33.58
N ASP A 262 8.39 -26.34 -32.48
CA ASP A 262 8.53 -27.80 -32.27
C ASP A 262 7.66 -28.61 -33.25
N GLU A 263 6.54 -28.04 -33.73
CA GLU A 263 5.70 -28.62 -34.78
C GLU A 263 6.41 -28.78 -36.14
N MET A 264 7.53 -28.07 -36.38
CA MET A 264 8.32 -28.26 -37.61
C MET A 264 9.12 -29.58 -37.63
N ASP A 265 9.19 -30.29 -36.49
CA ASP A 265 9.91 -31.57 -36.35
C ASP A 265 8.99 -32.81 -36.47
N GLY A 266 7.75 -32.63 -36.92
CA GLY A 266 6.85 -33.72 -37.35
C GLY A 266 6.11 -34.46 -36.23
N GLY A 267 6.04 -33.90 -35.02
CA GLY A 267 5.20 -34.41 -33.93
C GLY A 267 3.71 -34.16 -34.14
N GLU A 268 2.84 -35.03 -33.58
CA GLU A 268 1.38 -34.78 -33.56
C GLU A 268 1.06 -33.50 -32.78
N PRO A 269 0.01 -32.74 -33.18
CA PRO A 269 -0.40 -31.53 -32.48
C PRO A 269 -0.93 -31.89 -31.10
N LYS A 270 -0.08 -31.82 -30.09
CA LYS A 270 -0.49 -31.82 -28.69
C LYS A 270 -0.77 -30.38 -28.28
N GLN A 271 -2.01 -30.09 -27.91
CA GLN A 271 -2.30 -28.89 -27.14
C GLN A 271 -1.40 -28.94 -25.90
N PRO A 272 -0.50 -27.96 -25.68
CA PRO A 272 0.37 -27.99 -24.52
C PRO A 272 -0.52 -27.93 -23.28
N ASP A 273 -0.49 -28.99 -22.46
CA ASP A 273 -1.10 -28.96 -21.13
C ASP A 273 -0.49 -27.76 -20.39
N ASN A 274 -1.32 -26.83 -19.91
CA ASN A 274 -0.80 -25.69 -19.15
C ASN A 274 -0.42 -26.18 -17.75
N PRO A 275 0.88 -26.29 -17.42
CA PRO A 275 1.32 -26.87 -16.15
C PRO A 275 0.87 -26.03 -14.95
N TYR A 276 0.57 -24.74 -15.17
CA TYR A 276 0.20 -23.79 -14.12
C TYR A 276 -1.31 -23.69 -13.87
N THR A 277 -2.12 -24.57 -14.46
CA THR A 277 -3.59 -24.54 -14.28
C THR A 277 -3.99 -24.65 -12.80
N ASN A 278 -3.29 -25.50 -12.04
CA ASN A 278 -3.53 -25.69 -10.62
C ASN A 278 -3.22 -24.41 -9.82
N ASP A 279 -2.06 -23.79 -10.08
CA ASP A 279 -1.64 -22.54 -9.45
C ASP A 279 -2.68 -21.42 -9.61
N VAL A 280 -3.24 -21.27 -10.82
CA VAL A 280 -4.24 -20.24 -11.10
C VAL A 280 -5.51 -20.45 -10.29
N TRP A 281 -5.98 -21.70 -10.15
CA TRP A 281 -7.16 -22.01 -9.33
C TRP A 281 -6.94 -21.72 -7.84
N PHE A 282 -5.78 -22.07 -7.29
CA PHE A 282 -5.47 -21.75 -5.90
C PHE A 282 -5.35 -20.24 -5.68
N LEU A 283 -4.73 -19.51 -6.61
CA LEU A 283 -4.65 -18.05 -6.54
C LEU A 283 -6.04 -17.40 -6.58
N LEU A 284 -6.97 -17.94 -7.39
CA LEU A 284 -8.38 -17.53 -7.37
C LEU A 284 -9.05 -17.78 -6.02
N VAL A 285 -8.88 -18.97 -5.44
CA VAL A 285 -9.45 -19.33 -4.14
C VAL A 285 -8.92 -18.41 -3.04
N PHE A 286 -7.60 -18.21 -2.97
CA PHE A 286 -7.01 -17.35 -1.97
C PHE A 286 -7.41 -15.88 -2.15
N GLY A 287 -7.49 -15.40 -3.39
CA GLY A 287 -8.00 -14.07 -3.71
C GLY A 287 -9.47 -13.89 -3.30
N ALA A 288 -10.30 -14.91 -3.46
CA ALA A 288 -11.68 -14.92 -2.99
C ALA A 288 -11.75 -14.85 -1.45
N ILE A 289 -10.91 -15.60 -0.73
CA ILE A 289 -10.83 -15.54 0.74
C ILE A 289 -10.48 -14.12 1.20
N LEU A 290 -9.44 -13.51 0.64
CA LEU A 290 -9.05 -12.13 0.99
C LEU A 290 -10.16 -11.13 0.68
N THR A 291 -10.82 -11.28 -0.46
CA THR A 291 -11.95 -10.44 -0.86
C THR A 291 -13.11 -10.53 0.15
N LEU A 292 -13.43 -11.72 0.64
CA LEU A 292 -14.45 -11.93 1.67
C LEU A 292 -14.03 -11.31 3.01
N VAL A 293 -12.77 -11.42 3.39
CA VAL A 293 -12.23 -10.79 4.61
C VAL A 293 -12.32 -9.27 4.52
N TRP A 294 -11.94 -8.67 3.40
CA TRP A 294 -12.09 -7.22 3.20
C TRP A 294 -13.55 -6.78 3.11
N ALA A 295 -14.44 -7.61 2.57
CA ALA A 295 -15.88 -7.34 2.57
C ALA A 295 -16.44 -7.34 4.00
N ALA A 296 -16.00 -8.29 4.84
CA ALA A 296 -16.34 -8.32 6.26
C ALA A 296 -15.76 -7.10 7.01
N ALA A 297 -14.50 -6.74 6.75
CA ALA A 297 -13.87 -5.56 7.33
C ALA A 297 -14.59 -4.27 6.92
N TRP A 298 -14.96 -4.15 5.64
CA TRP A 298 -15.77 -3.06 5.12
C TRP A 298 -17.15 -3.00 5.80
N TRP A 299 -17.82 -4.14 5.98
CA TRP A 299 -19.10 -4.21 6.66
C TRP A 299 -19.02 -3.73 8.12
N LEU A 300 -17.95 -4.10 8.82
CA LEU A 300 -17.74 -3.74 10.22
C LEU A 300 -17.28 -2.29 10.42
N ARG A 301 -16.51 -1.73 9.48
CA ARG A 301 -15.81 -0.44 9.65
C ARG A 301 -16.35 0.68 8.76
N GLY A 302 -16.93 0.35 7.61
CA GLY A 302 -17.40 1.32 6.62
C GLY A 302 -16.30 2.08 5.89
N HIS A 303 -15.02 1.71 6.05
CA HIS A 303 -13.89 2.42 5.44
C HIS A 303 -13.77 2.10 3.94
N ASP A 304 -13.76 3.11 3.08
CA ASP A 304 -13.81 2.93 1.62
C ASP A 304 -12.56 2.23 1.04
N GLY A 305 -11.42 2.31 1.73
CA GLY A 305 -10.19 1.60 1.32
C GLY A 305 -10.40 0.09 1.10
N TYR A 306 -11.25 -0.57 1.90
CA TYR A 306 -11.52 -2.00 1.71
C TYR A 306 -12.27 -2.28 0.41
N ARG A 307 -13.14 -1.36 -0.03
CA ARG A 307 -13.78 -1.46 -1.34
C ARG A 307 -12.76 -1.33 -2.47
N VAL A 308 -11.77 -0.43 -2.30
CA VAL A 308 -10.67 -0.29 -3.28
C VAL A 308 -9.88 -1.59 -3.39
N LEU A 309 -9.56 -2.25 -2.27
CA LEU A 309 -8.88 -3.56 -2.30
C LEU A 309 -9.72 -4.64 -3.00
N ILE A 310 -11.00 -4.76 -2.66
CA ILE A 310 -11.93 -5.69 -3.31
C ILE A 310 -11.97 -5.45 -4.82
N LEU A 311 -12.13 -4.20 -5.24
CA LEU A 311 -12.15 -3.84 -6.65
C LEU A 311 -10.82 -4.14 -7.33
N ALA A 312 -9.70 -3.75 -6.71
CA ALA A 312 -8.37 -3.99 -7.27
C ALA A 312 -8.11 -5.49 -7.45
N MET A 313 -8.46 -6.32 -6.45
CA MET A 313 -8.30 -7.77 -6.51
C MET A 313 -9.17 -8.41 -7.59
N LEU A 314 -10.46 -8.07 -7.63
CA LEU A 314 -11.37 -8.65 -8.62
C LEU A 314 -11.02 -8.20 -10.04
N THR A 315 -10.60 -6.95 -10.23
CA THR A 315 -10.27 -6.41 -11.56
C THR A 315 -8.89 -6.81 -12.06
N SER A 316 -7.95 -7.18 -11.18
CA SER A 316 -6.65 -7.72 -11.59
C SER A 316 -6.68 -9.24 -11.75
N ILE A 317 -7.19 -9.97 -10.75
CA ILE A 317 -7.12 -11.43 -10.70
C ILE A 317 -8.09 -12.08 -11.67
N LEU A 318 -9.36 -11.66 -11.73
CA LEU A 318 -10.35 -12.36 -12.55
C LEU A 318 -9.99 -12.34 -14.05
N PRO A 319 -9.60 -11.19 -14.65
CA PRO A 319 -9.17 -11.19 -16.04
C PRO A 319 -7.90 -12.03 -16.23
N ALA A 320 -6.88 -11.86 -15.38
CA ALA A 320 -5.61 -12.58 -15.52
C ALA A 320 -5.79 -14.10 -15.41
N ALA A 321 -6.60 -14.57 -14.45
CA ALA A 321 -6.92 -15.97 -14.30
C ALA A 321 -7.75 -16.52 -15.48
N THR A 322 -8.69 -15.72 -16.01
CA THR A 322 -9.46 -16.11 -17.21
C THR A 322 -8.56 -16.27 -18.43
N PHE A 323 -7.54 -15.42 -18.60
CA PHE A 323 -6.53 -15.58 -19.64
C PHE A 323 -5.65 -16.82 -19.40
N ALA A 324 -5.17 -17.01 -18.16
CA ALA A 324 -4.26 -18.09 -17.81
C ALA A 324 -4.90 -19.48 -17.95
N LEU A 325 -6.19 -19.63 -17.63
CA LEU A 325 -6.91 -20.90 -17.72
C LEU A 325 -7.22 -21.34 -19.17
N ALA A 326 -6.69 -20.66 -20.19
CA ALA A 326 -6.77 -21.03 -21.61
C ALA A 326 -8.15 -21.56 -22.01
N VAL A 327 -9.16 -20.78 -21.62
CA VAL A 327 -10.57 -21.17 -21.57
C VAL A 327 -11.00 -21.97 -22.80
N GLU A 328 -11.35 -23.23 -22.57
CA GLU A 328 -12.15 -24.01 -23.51
C GLU A 328 -13.45 -23.22 -23.76
N HIS A 329 -13.58 -22.67 -24.97
CA HIS A 329 -14.70 -21.83 -25.40
C HIS A 329 -14.68 -20.35 -24.91
N PRO A 330 -13.74 -19.52 -25.39
CA PRO A 330 -13.57 -18.13 -24.95
C PRO A 330 -14.83 -17.26 -25.17
N THR A 331 -15.60 -17.55 -26.21
CA THR A 331 -16.84 -16.82 -26.51
C THR A 331 -17.92 -17.02 -25.45
N TRP A 332 -18.10 -18.25 -24.95
CA TRP A 332 -19.14 -18.54 -23.96
C TRP A 332 -18.83 -17.88 -22.62
N TRP A 333 -17.56 -17.93 -22.20
CA TRP A 333 -17.12 -17.23 -21.00
C TRP A 333 -17.22 -15.72 -21.13
N GLY A 334 -16.85 -15.16 -22.28
CA GLY A 334 -17.06 -13.74 -22.56
C GLY A 334 -18.53 -13.33 -22.43
N VAL A 335 -19.46 -14.12 -22.99
CA VAL A 335 -20.91 -13.86 -22.88
C VAL A 335 -21.42 -13.98 -21.45
N VAL A 336 -21.03 -15.03 -20.71
CA VAL A 336 -21.46 -15.23 -19.31
C VAL A 336 -20.97 -14.09 -18.43
N LEU A 337 -19.68 -13.72 -18.52
CA LEU A 337 -19.11 -12.62 -17.75
C LEU A 337 -19.75 -11.27 -18.10
N ALA A 338 -19.97 -11.00 -19.40
CA ALA A 338 -20.63 -9.78 -19.84
C ALA A 338 -22.09 -9.70 -19.33
N ALA A 339 -22.84 -10.80 -19.40
CA ALA A 339 -24.21 -10.86 -18.90
C ALA A 339 -24.27 -10.61 -17.39
N LEU A 340 -23.41 -11.28 -16.60
CA LEU A 340 -23.35 -11.10 -15.15
C LEU A 340 -22.94 -9.67 -14.77
N GLY A 341 -21.93 -9.10 -15.46
CA GLY A 341 -21.50 -7.72 -15.25
C GLY A 341 -22.59 -6.70 -15.59
N ALA A 342 -23.29 -6.88 -16.71
CA ALA A 342 -24.40 -6.03 -17.12
C ALA A 342 -25.57 -6.08 -16.13
N ILE A 343 -25.92 -7.27 -15.63
CA ILE A 343 -26.94 -7.42 -14.58
C ILE A 343 -26.51 -6.70 -13.30
N GLY A 344 -25.27 -6.87 -12.86
CA GLY A 344 -24.75 -6.21 -11.66
C GLY A 344 -24.80 -4.69 -11.76
N LEU A 345 -24.37 -4.12 -12.89
CA LEU A 345 -24.43 -2.68 -13.15
C LEU A 345 -25.88 -2.18 -13.25
N ALA A 346 -26.76 -2.90 -13.94
CA ALA A 346 -28.18 -2.55 -14.04
C ALA A 346 -28.85 -2.51 -12.66
N LEU A 347 -28.54 -3.48 -11.78
CA LEU A 347 -29.04 -3.49 -10.39
C LEU A 347 -28.48 -2.31 -9.57
N ALA A 348 -27.21 -1.96 -9.76
CA ALA A 348 -26.60 -0.82 -9.07
C ALA A 348 -27.24 0.51 -9.52
N VAL A 349 -27.41 0.71 -10.82
CA VAL A 349 -28.09 1.88 -11.39
C VAL A 349 -29.56 1.93 -10.97
N GLY A 350 -30.27 0.80 -11.02
CA GLY A 350 -31.65 0.71 -10.57
C GLY A 350 -31.82 1.08 -9.09
N ARG A 351 -30.88 0.69 -8.22
CA ARG A 351 -30.86 1.16 -6.82
C ARG A 351 -30.56 2.65 -6.69
N ALA A 352 -29.59 3.16 -7.45
CA ALA A 352 -29.22 4.58 -7.41
C ALA A 352 -30.36 5.50 -7.87
N LEU A 353 -31.14 5.06 -8.85
CA LEU A 353 -32.30 5.78 -9.37
C LEU A 353 -33.58 5.57 -8.53
N GLY A 354 -33.52 4.80 -7.44
CA GLY A 354 -34.68 4.51 -6.59
C GLY A 354 -35.72 3.57 -7.23
N MET A 355 -35.37 2.90 -8.33
CA MET A 355 -36.22 1.91 -9.01
C MET A 355 -36.24 0.56 -8.28
N LEU A 356 -35.26 0.31 -7.40
CA LEU A 356 -35.16 -0.88 -6.57
C LEU A 356 -35.21 -0.51 -5.08
N PRO A 357 -35.79 -1.37 -4.21
CA PRO A 357 -35.90 -1.10 -2.77
C PRO A 357 -34.53 -0.81 -2.14
N ASN A 358 -34.45 0.32 -1.45
CA ASN A 358 -33.29 0.70 -0.67
C ASN A 358 -33.59 0.39 0.80
N ASN A 359 -32.99 -0.67 1.35
CA ASN A 359 -33.26 -1.15 2.72
C ASN A 359 -32.79 -0.21 3.85
N ARG A 360 -32.51 1.07 3.54
CA ARG A 360 -32.20 2.13 4.50
C ARG A 360 -33.32 3.17 4.51
N GLN A 361 -34.50 2.79 4.99
CA GLN A 361 -35.49 3.75 5.50
C GLN A 361 -35.70 3.47 6.99
N ALA A 362 -35.06 4.29 7.84
CA ALA A 362 -35.43 4.42 9.24
C ALA A 362 -36.41 5.61 9.37
N PRO A 363 -37.30 5.59 10.38
CA PRO A 363 -38.65 6.14 10.29
C PRO A 363 -38.68 7.67 10.27
N THR A 364 -39.53 8.20 9.40
CA THR A 364 -39.96 9.60 9.42
C THR A 364 -40.47 9.95 10.83
N ARG A 365 -39.82 10.90 11.52
CA ARG A 365 -40.41 11.52 12.72
C ARG A 365 -41.79 12.09 12.36
N PRO A 366 -42.83 11.91 13.19
CA PRO A 366 -44.10 12.58 12.96
C PRO A 366 -43.93 14.10 13.12
N PRO A 367 -44.66 14.91 12.32
CA PRO A 367 -44.62 16.35 12.42
C PRO A 367 -45.18 16.81 13.78
N VAL A 368 -44.50 17.78 14.39
CA VAL A 368 -44.96 18.52 15.58
C VAL A 368 -45.86 19.66 15.13
#